data_AF-A0A6G9W7Y8-F1
#
_entry.id   AF-A0A6G9W7Y8-F1
#
_cell.length_a   1.000
_cell.length_b   1.000
_cell.length_c   1.000
_cell.angle_alpha   90.00
_cell.angle_beta   90.00
_cell.angle_gamma   90.00
#
_symmetry.space_group_name_H-M   'P 1'
#
loop_
_entity.id
_entity.type
_entity.pdbx_description
1 polymer ?
#
loop_
_entity_poly.entity_id
_entity_poly.type
_entity_poly.pdbx_seq_one_letter_code
_entity_poly.pdbx_strand_id
1 'polypeptide(L)'
;MNDMEWRGIADPEGPFAAGEALPRGGVKPVASAEAAMDPHEAIAVAEGLFWSYVKDLKRHEAALEARQSGAVDPAELKEAMQTAKVVREAVGLLMAERNRVDKLRKDIAGGVGCGSLDLGQARDEIGRRLACLRSAGGR
;
A
#
# COMPACT_ATOMS: atom_id res chain seq x y z
N MET A 1 51.42 17.05 46.00
CA MET A 1 50.38 16.06 46.32
C MET A 1 49.03 16.62 45.92
N ASN A 2 48.61 16.32 44.69
CA ASN A 2 47.29 15.75 44.39
C ASN A 2 47.19 15.56 42.87
N ASP A 3 47.33 14.30 42.48
CA ASP A 3 47.12 13.78 41.14
C ASP A 3 45.63 13.81 40.83
N MET A 4 45.24 14.40 39.70
CA MET A 4 43.94 14.15 39.09
C MET A 4 44.17 13.35 37.81
N GLU A 5 43.94 12.03 37.95
CA GLU A 5 43.88 11.09 36.85
C GLU A 5 42.82 11.52 35.83
N TRP A 6 43.27 11.83 34.61
CA TRP A 6 42.40 11.92 33.44
C TRP A 6 41.88 10.52 33.11
N ARG A 7 40.64 10.21 33.53
CA ARG A 7 39.92 9.04 33.03
C ARG A 7 39.55 9.25 31.57
N GLY A 8 39.88 8.26 30.75
CA GLY A 8 39.72 8.25 29.31
C GLY A 8 38.30 8.55 28.82
N ILE A 9 38.26 8.96 27.56
CA ILE A 9 37.09 9.20 26.71
C ILE A 9 36.01 8.14 26.98
N ALA A 10 35.06 8.48 27.85
CA ALA A 10 33.77 7.84 27.88
C ALA A 10 32.98 8.37 26.70
N ASP A 11 32.30 7.47 26.01
CA ASP A 11 31.57 7.70 24.77
C ASP A 11 30.76 9.01 24.80
N PRO A 12 30.81 9.84 23.75
CA PRO A 12 29.97 11.03 23.68
C PRO A 12 28.52 10.60 23.47
N GLU A 13 27.77 10.47 24.56
CA GLU A 13 26.31 10.51 24.56
C GLU A 13 25.84 11.93 24.20
N GLY A 14 26.00 12.30 22.94
CA GLY A 14 25.21 13.35 22.30
C GLY A 14 23.89 12.76 21.78
N PRO A 15 22.89 13.59 21.40
CA PRO A 15 21.60 13.11 20.88
C PRO A 15 21.71 12.41 19.51
N PHE A 16 22.93 12.26 18.99
CA PHE A 16 23.29 11.53 17.79
C PHE A 16 24.18 10.32 18.06
N ALA A 17 24.27 9.86 19.33
CA ALA A 17 24.72 8.49 19.59
C ALA A 17 23.98 7.60 18.60
N ALA A 18 24.71 6.74 17.91
CA ALA A 18 24.16 5.77 16.97
C ALA A 18 23.29 4.81 17.78
N GLY A 19 22.11 5.29 18.17
CA GLY A 19 21.07 4.51 18.79
C GLY A 19 20.83 3.35 17.86
N GLU A 20 20.77 2.16 18.47
CA GLU A 20 20.29 0.94 17.83
C GLU A 20 19.28 1.32 16.77
N ALA A 21 19.58 0.93 15.53
CA ALA A 21 18.77 1.24 14.38
C ALA A 21 17.30 1.02 14.74
N LEU A 22 16.59 2.11 15.07
CA LEU A 22 15.14 2.08 15.24
C LEU A 22 14.65 1.37 14.00
N PRO A 23 13.94 0.23 14.14
CA PRO A 23 13.65 -0.63 13.02
C PRO A 23 12.98 0.25 11.99
N ARG A 24 13.70 0.52 10.88
CA ARG A 24 13.25 1.37 9.77
C ARG A 24 11.81 1.02 9.60
N GLY A 25 10.92 1.98 9.91
CA GLY A 25 9.49 1.77 10.00
C GLY A 25 9.10 0.86 8.87
N GLY A 26 8.97 -0.42 9.22
CA GLY A 26 8.99 -1.46 8.24
C GLY A 26 7.69 -1.27 7.53
N VAL A 27 7.75 -0.78 6.30
CA VAL A 27 6.91 -1.43 5.30
C VAL A 27 7.41 -2.86 5.38
N LYS A 28 6.79 -3.64 6.30
CA LYS A 28 6.91 -5.08 6.27
C LYS A 28 6.64 -5.34 4.80
N PRO A 29 7.57 -5.95 4.05
CA PRO A 29 7.15 -6.56 2.82
C PRO A 29 5.98 -7.38 3.28
N VAL A 30 4.76 -7.05 2.80
CA VAL A 30 3.68 -8.00 2.90
C VAL A 30 4.33 -9.20 2.27
N ALA A 31 4.71 -10.15 3.12
CA ALA A 31 5.31 -11.38 2.68
C ALA A 31 4.30 -11.82 1.65
N SER A 32 4.68 -11.74 0.38
CA SER A 32 3.93 -12.41 -0.67
C SER A 32 4.16 -13.84 -0.28
N ALA A 33 3.26 -14.33 0.58
CA ALA A 33 3.01 -15.73 0.74
C ALA A 33 3.01 -16.24 -0.69
N GLU A 34 3.99 -17.09 -0.99
CA GLU A 34 4.35 -17.53 -2.33
C GLU A 34 3.08 -17.60 -3.16
N ALA A 35 2.96 -16.68 -4.13
CA ALA A 35 1.76 -16.61 -4.93
C ALA A 35 1.74 -17.90 -5.74
N ALA A 36 0.97 -18.89 -5.27
CA ALA A 36 0.78 -20.16 -5.95
C ALA A 36 0.13 -19.98 -7.35
N MET A 37 -0.31 -18.76 -7.65
CA MET A 37 -0.91 -18.32 -8.90
C MET A 37 -0.36 -16.93 -9.25
N ASP A 38 -0.08 -16.70 -10.52
CA ASP A 38 0.37 -15.41 -11.01
C ASP A 38 -0.68 -14.30 -10.73
N PRO A 39 -0.29 -13.12 -10.21
CA PRO A 39 -1.24 -12.06 -9.91
C PRO A 39 -2.07 -11.58 -11.11
N HIS A 40 -1.50 -11.58 -12.33
CA HIS A 40 -2.26 -11.20 -13.52
C HIS A 40 -3.28 -12.28 -13.88
N GLU A 41 -2.92 -13.55 -13.74
CA GLU A 41 -3.84 -14.68 -13.89
C GLU A 41 -5.00 -14.59 -12.88
N ALA A 42 -4.72 -14.32 -11.61
CA ALA A 42 -5.74 -14.16 -10.58
C ALA A 42 -6.77 -13.07 -10.92
N ILE A 43 -6.30 -11.93 -11.43
CA ILE A 43 -7.14 -10.82 -11.86
C ILE A 43 -7.98 -11.20 -13.08
N ALA A 44 -7.36 -11.86 -14.08
CA ALA A 44 -8.07 -12.29 -15.29
C ALA A 44 -9.21 -13.28 -14.96
N VAL A 45 -8.98 -14.21 -14.03
CA VAL A 45 -10.02 -15.14 -13.56
C VAL A 45 -11.15 -14.38 -12.86
N ALA A 46 -10.82 -13.43 -11.97
CA ALA A 46 -11.83 -12.61 -11.27
C ALA A 46 -12.66 -11.76 -12.25
N GLU A 47 -12.03 -11.17 -13.26
CA GLU A 47 -12.71 -10.44 -14.34
C GLU A 47 -13.67 -11.35 -15.11
N GLY A 48 -13.22 -12.55 -15.49
CA GLY A 48 -14.07 -13.54 -16.16
C GLY A 48 -15.31 -13.93 -15.35
N LEU A 49 -15.13 -14.18 -14.04
CA LEU A 49 -16.23 -14.49 -13.12
C LEU A 49 -17.21 -13.32 -12.99
N PHE A 50 -16.70 -12.09 -12.86
CA PHE A 50 -17.53 -10.89 -12.79
C PHE A 50 -18.43 -10.77 -14.02
N TRP A 51 -17.85 -10.89 -15.22
CA TRP A 51 -18.62 -10.81 -16.46
C TRP A 51 -19.61 -11.98 -16.63
N SER A 52 -19.28 -13.17 -16.11
CA SER A 52 -20.23 -14.28 -16.07
C SER A 52 -21.46 -13.92 -15.24
N TYR A 53 -21.28 -13.38 -14.03
CA TYR A 53 -22.42 -12.99 -13.18
C TYR A 53 -23.24 -11.86 -13.80
N VAL A 54 -22.61 -10.88 -14.44
CA VAL A 54 -23.31 -9.82 -15.18
C VAL A 54 -24.13 -10.41 -16.34
N LYS A 55 -23.58 -11.39 -17.06
CA LYS A 55 -24.28 -12.07 -18.15
C LYS A 55 -25.49 -12.85 -17.62
N ASP A 56 -25.35 -13.52 -16.49
CA ASP A 56 -26.45 -14.26 -15.87
C ASP A 56 -27.55 -13.32 -15.37
N LEU A 57 -27.19 -12.18 -14.76
CA LEU A 57 -28.14 -11.14 -14.39
C LEU A 57 -28.95 -10.65 -15.60
N LYS A 58 -28.27 -10.32 -16.71
CA LYS A 58 -28.93 -9.88 -17.96
C LYS A 58 -29.86 -10.95 -18.54
N ARG A 59 -29.52 -12.23 -18.40
CA ARG A 59 -30.39 -13.33 -18.81
C ARG A 59 -31.66 -13.38 -17.98
N HIS A 60 -31.54 -13.22 -16.66
CA HIS A 60 -32.71 -13.15 -15.77
C HIS A 60 -33.59 -11.93 -16.10
N GLU A 61 -33.00 -10.76 -16.33
CA GLU A 61 -33.73 -9.54 -16.74
C GLU A 61 -34.49 -9.77 -18.05
N ALA A 62 -33.83 -10.29 -19.08
CA ALA A 62 -34.46 -10.57 -20.37
C ALA A 62 -35.60 -11.61 -20.27
N ALA A 63 -35.44 -12.64 -19.41
CA ALA A 63 -36.48 -13.64 -19.19
C ALA A 63 -37.73 -13.03 -18.51
N LEU A 64 -37.52 -12.09 -17.59
CA LEU A 64 -38.61 -11.36 -16.93
C LEU A 64 -39.31 -10.39 -17.90
N GLU A 65 -38.56 -9.64 -18.72
CA GLU A 65 -39.10 -8.69 -19.69
C GLU A 65 -39.86 -9.36 -20.84
N ALA A 66 -39.42 -10.55 -21.27
CA ALA A 66 -40.11 -11.31 -22.32
C ALA A 66 -41.50 -11.79 -21.90
N ARG A 67 -41.84 -11.76 -20.59
CA ARG A 67 -43.18 -12.10 -20.11
C ARG A 67 -44.11 -10.89 -20.22
N GLN A 68 -45.10 -10.99 -21.11
CA GLN A 68 -46.07 -9.93 -21.37
C GLN A 68 -47.17 -9.81 -20.29
N SER A 69 -47.56 -10.90 -19.64
CA SER A 69 -48.40 -10.91 -18.43
C SER A 69 -48.51 -12.34 -17.91
N GLY A 70 -47.93 -12.64 -16.75
CA GLY A 70 -48.07 -13.94 -16.11
C GLY A 70 -47.40 -13.96 -14.75
N ALA A 71 -47.90 -14.79 -13.84
CA ALA A 71 -47.27 -15.01 -12.55
C ALA A 71 -45.80 -15.43 -12.76
N VAL A 72 -44.89 -14.65 -12.18
CA VAL A 72 -43.46 -14.99 -12.13
C VAL A 72 -43.31 -16.15 -11.16
N ASP A 73 -42.56 -17.19 -11.55
CA ASP A 73 -42.25 -18.26 -10.62
C ASP A 73 -41.45 -17.67 -9.45
N PRO A 74 -41.91 -17.82 -8.19
CA PRO A 74 -41.18 -17.32 -7.02
C PRO A 74 -39.74 -17.86 -6.94
N ALA A 75 -39.46 -19.04 -7.50
CA ALA A 75 -38.10 -19.58 -7.57
C ALA A 75 -37.22 -18.77 -8.54
N GLU A 76 -37.70 -18.51 -9.76
CA GLU A 76 -36.99 -17.71 -10.78
C GLU A 76 -36.70 -16.28 -10.27
N LEU A 77 -37.70 -15.65 -9.63
CA LEU A 77 -37.53 -14.32 -9.06
C LEU A 77 -36.45 -14.31 -7.97
N LYS A 78 -36.44 -15.33 -7.11
CA LYS A 78 -35.46 -15.45 -6.03
C LYS A 78 -34.05 -15.63 -6.59
N GLU A 79 -33.87 -16.43 -7.65
CA GLU A 79 -32.58 -16.58 -8.33
C GLU A 79 -32.11 -15.27 -8.95
N ALA A 80 -32.99 -14.56 -9.67
CA ALA A 80 -32.68 -13.25 -10.25
C ALA A 80 -32.24 -12.24 -9.18
N MET A 81 -32.97 -12.18 -8.05
CA MET A 81 -32.62 -11.31 -6.92
C MET A 81 -31.27 -11.69 -6.29
N GLN A 82 -30.98 -12.99 -6.16
CA GLN A 82 -29.72 -13.46 -5.62
C GLN A 82 -28.55 -13.11 -6.55
N THR A 83 -28.71 -13.32 -7.87
CA THR A 83 -27.71 -12.93 -8.87
C THR A 83 -27.48 -11.42 -8.87
N ALA A 84 -28.55 -10.62 -8.78
CA ALA A 84 -28.45 -9.15 -8.68
C ALA A 84 -27.69 -8.71 -7.42
N LYS A 85 -27.92 -9.39 -6.29
CA LYS A 85 -27.19 -9.14 -5.04
C LYS A 85 -25.70 -9.44 -5.19
N VAL A 86 -25.36 -10.61 -5.74
CA VAL A 86 -23.97 -11.02 -5.97
C VAL A 86 -23.24 -10.02 -6.87
N VAL A 87 -23.86 -9.59 -7.97
CA VAL A 87 -23.26 -8.59 -8.87
C VAL A 87 -23.03 -7.26 -8.14
N ARG A 88 -24.00 -6.80 -7.34
CA ARG A 88 -23.86 -5.55 -6.56
C ARG A 88 -22.71 -5.63 -5.57
N GLU A 89 -22.57 -6.75 -4.87
CA GLU A 89 -21.47 -6.99 -3.92
C GLU A 89 -20.12 -7.02 -4.65
N ALA A 90 -20.03 -7.69 -5.80
CA ALA A 90 -18.82 -7.74 -6.63
C ALA A 90 -18.40 -6.35 -7.12
N VAL A 91 -19.35 -5.53 -7.59
CA VAL A 91 -19.08 -4.11 -7.96
C VAL A 91 -18.58 -3.32 -6.76
N GLY A 92 -19.16 -3.52 -5.57
CA GLY A 92 -18.72 -2.87 -4.34
C GLY A 92 -17.26 -3.18 -4.01
N LEU A 93 -16.86 -4.46 -4.12
CA LEU A 93 -15.48 -4.91 -3.91
C LEU A 93 -14.50 -4.31 -4.94
N LEU A 94 -14.89 -4.28 -6.22
CA LEU A 94 -14.09 -3.65 -7.29
C LEU A 94 -13.85 -2.16 -7.03
N MET A 95 -14.87 -1.43 -6.57
CA MET A 95 -14.72 -0.01 -6.23
C MET A 95 -13.83 0.20 -5.01
N ALA A 96 -13.92 -0.67 -4.00
CA ALA A 96 -13.05 -0.62 -2.84
C ALA A 96 -11.58 -0.85 -3.23
N GLU A 97 -11.31 -1.82 -4.10
CA GLU A 97 -9.96 -2.12 -4.56
C GLU A 97 -9.41 -1.00 -5.46
N ARG A 98 -10.24 -0.45 -6.36
CA ARG A 98 -9.87 0.73 -7.14
C ARG A 98 -9.42 1.88 -6.24
N ASN A 99 -10.20 2.19 -5.21
CA ASN A 99 -9.86 3.24 -4.25
C ASN A 99 -8.55 2.93 -3.50
N ARG A 100 -8.28 1.66 -3.20
CA ARG A 100 -7.04 1.21 -2.57
C ARG A 100 -5.84 1.41 -3.50
N VAL A 101 -5.95 0.99 -4.75
CA VAL A 101 -4.92 1.18 -5.79
C VAL A 101 -4.65 2.67 -6.01
N ASP A 102 -5.68 3.50 -6.07
CA ASP A 102 -5.52 4.94 -6.26
C ASP A 102 -4.85 5.62 -5.06
N LYS A 103 -5.10 5.15 -3.84
CA LYS A 103 -4.35 5.58 -2.64
C LYS A 103 -2.88 5.17 -2.73
N LEU A 104 -2.61 3.90 -3.03
CA LEU A 104 -1.23 3.40 -3.17
C LEU A 104 -0.46 4.15 -4.26
N ARG A 105 -1.09 4.44 -5.40
CA ARG A 105 -0.50 5.27 -6.46
C ARG A 105 -0.12 6.65 -5.96
N LYS A 106 -0.99 7.30 -5.18
CA LYS A 106 -0.72 8.61 -4.58
C LYS A 106 0.39 8.53 -3.52
N ASP A 107 0.43 7.48 -2.71
CA ASP A 107 1.46 7.32 -1.68
C ASP A 107 2.83 7.07 -2.31
N ILE A 108 2.89 6.26 -3.38
CA ILE A 108 4.11 6.04 -4.16
C ILE A 108 4.57 7.32 -4.86
N ALA A 109 3.64 8.06 -5.48
CA ALA A 109 3.95 9.30 -6.19
C ALA A 109 4.21 10.50 -5.26
N GLY A 110 3.66 10.48 -4.03
CA GLY A 110 3.71 11.57 -3.06
C GLY A 110 4.76 11.39 -1.96
N GLY A 111 5.33 10.20 -1.80
CA GLY A 111 6.33 9.89 -0.78
C GLY A 111 7.78 10.23 -1.17
N VAL A 112 8.05 10.46 -2.45
CA VAL A 112 9.36 10.90 -2.93
C VAL A 112 9.15 12.29 -3.51
N GLY A 113 9.54 13.34 -2.77
CA GLY A 113 9.56 14.69 -3.34
C GLY A 113 10.24 14.61 -4.70
N CYS A 114 9.64 15.18 -5.75
CA CYS A 114 10.09 15.09 -7.15
C CYS A 114 11.50 15.65 -7.42
N GLY A 115 12.31 15.94 -6.40
CA GLY A 115 13.74 16.19 -6.53
C GLY A 115 14.50 14.88 -6.29
N SER A 116 15.43 14.55 -7.19
CA SER A 116 16.43 13.54 -6.88
C SER A 116 17.18 13.96 -5.61
N LEU A 117 17.16 13.12 -4.57
CA LEU A 117 18.00 13.32 -3.40
C LEU A 117 19.47 13.11 -3.82
N ASP A 118 20.19 14.22 -4.03
CA ASP A 118 21.63 14.17 -4.29
C ASP A 118 22.38 13.90 -2.98
N LEU A 119 22.69 12.62 -2.77
CA LEU A 119 23.45 12.16 -1.60
C LEU A 119 24.88 12.72 -1.58
N GLY A 120 25.45 13.08 -2.74
CA GLY A 120 26.75 13.72 -2.85
C GLY A 120 26.73 15.14 -2.30
N GLN A 121 25.80 15.96 -2.80
CA GLN A 121 25.60 17.33 -2.30
C GLN A 121 25.25 17.36 -0.80
N ALA A 122 24.41 16.42 -0.35
CA ALA A 122 24.06 16.28 1.06
C ALA A 122 25.28 15.93 1.93
N ARG A 123 26.14 15.02 1.47
CA ARG A 123 27.40 14.66 2.15
C ARG A 123 28.34 15.86 2.26
N ASP A 124 28.47 16.62 1.19
CA ASP A 124 29.36 17.79 1.17
C ASP A 124 28.86 18.89 2.12
N GLU A 125 27.55 19.11 2.18
CA GLU A 125 26.93 20.04 3.14
C GLU A 125 27.15 19.60 4.59
N ILE A 126 26.98 18.32 4.91
CA ILE A 126 27.30 17.77 6.24
C ILE A 126 28.78 17.96 6.56
N GLY A 127 29.68 17.66 5.62
CA GLY A 127 31.12 17.83 5.78
C GLY A 127 31.51 19.28 6.11
N ARG A 128 30.91 20.26 5.41
CA ARG A 128 31.09 21.69 5.71
C ARG A 128 30.64 22.04 7.13
N ARG A 129 29.44 21.62 7.55
CA ARG A 129 28.91 21.88 8.90
C ARG A 129 29.80 21.29 9.99
N LEU A 130 30.27 20.06 9.80
CA LEU A 130 31.19 19.41 10.73
C LEU A 130 32.54 20.11 10.82
N ALA A 131 33.07 20.62 9.70
CA ALA A 131 34.29 21.41 9.70
C ALA A 131 34.12 22.71 10.50
N CYS A 132 33.01 23.42 10.32
CA CYS A 132 32.69 24.61 11.12
C CYS A 132 32.62 24.29 12.62
N LEU A 133 31.99 23.18 13.00
CA LEU A 133 31.90 22.76 14.39
C LEU A 133 33.27 22.41 15.00
N ARG A 134 34.13 21.70 14.26
CA ARG A 134 35.51 21.41 14.70
C ARG A 134 36.31 22.68 14.91
N SER A 135 36.20 23.64 14.00
CA SER A 135 36.87 24.94 14.12
C SER A 135 36.35 25.77 15.30
N ALA A 136 35.07 25.62 15.66
CA ALA A 136 34.48 26.30 16.81
C ALA A 136 34.91 25.68 18.15
N GLY A 137 35.13 24.36 18.21
CA GLY A 137 35.56 23.64 19.42
C GLY A 137 37.07 23.55 19.64
N GLY A 138 37.89 24.02 18.68
CA GLY A 138 39.37 24.04 18.77
C GLY A 138 39.95 25.28 19.45
N ARG A 139 39.19 25.92 20.34
CA ARG A 139 39.59 27.10 21.11
C ARG A 139 39.40 26.85 22.61
#